data_AF-A0A3C0L6C4-F1
#
_entry.id   AF-A0A3C0L6C4-F1
#
_cell.length_a   1.000
_cell.length_b   1.000
_cell.length_c   1.000
_cell.angle_alpha   90.00
_cell.angle_beta   90.00
_cell.angle_gamma   90.00
#
_symmetry.space_group_name_H-M   'P 1'
#
loop_
_entity.id
_entity.type
_entity.pdbx_description
1 polymer ?
#
loop_
_entity_poly.entity_id
_entity_poly.type
_entity_poly.pdbx_seq_one_letter_code
_entity_poly.pdbx_strand_id
1 'polypeptide(L)'
;MNQTVAQLVVISGRSGSGKSTALHVLEDLGYYCIDNLPASLIPNLVDRSKQQKLSAKIAVSIDARNSAADLEDFPLAITQIQDFDVRVIFLD
;
A
#
# COMPACT_ATOMS: atom_id res chain seq x y z
N MET A 1 13.08 23.40 -6.08
CA MET A 1 12.82 22.50 -4.93
C MET A 1 12.24 21.23 -5.52
N ASN A 2 13.00 20.12 -5.54
CA ASN A 2 12.44 18.84 -5.96
C ASN A 2 11.41 18.42 -4.91
N GLN A 3 10.13 18.45 -5.25
CA GLN A 3 9.11 17.87 -4.40
C GLN A 3 9.36 16.36 -4.37
N THR A 4 9.69 15.82 -3.20
CA THR A 4 9.77 14.37 -3.00
C THR A 4 8.35 13.84 -3.15
N VAL A 5 8.08 13.17 -4.27
CA VAL A 5 6.78 12.52 -4.53
C VAL A 5 6.57 11.46 -3.45
N ALA A 6 5.44 11.49 -2.76
CA ALA A 6 5.11 10.48 -1.75
C ALA A 6 4.96 9.11 -2.42
N GLN A 7 5.24 8.02 -1.72
CA GLN A 7 5.31 6.67 -2.29
C GLN A 7 4.33 5.75 -1.57
N LEU A 8 3.58 4.99 -2.35
CA LEU A 8 2.68 3.95 -1.86
C LEU A 8 3.07 2.64 -2.54
N VAL A 9 3.46 1.65 -1.75
CA VAL A 9 3.71 0.28 -2.23
C VAL A 9 2.60 -0.62 -1.71
N VAL A 10 1.87 -1.26 -2.61
CA VAL A 10 0.90 -2.30 -2.27
C VAL A 10 1.50 -3.65 -2.61
N ILE A 11 1.68 -4.51 -1.59
CA ILE A 11 2.18 -5.88 -1.75
C ILE A 11 1.00 -6.84 -1.71
N SER A 12 0.92 -7.73 -2.69
CA SER A 12 0.01 -8.88 -2.69
C SER A 12 0.77 -10.14 -3.07
N GLY A 13 0.13 -11.29 -2.96
CA GLY A 13 0.77 -12.57 -3.22
C GLY A 13 0.16 -13.74 -2.45
N ARG A 14 0.51 -14.96 -2.85
CA ARG A 14 0.01 -16.19 -2.23
C ARG A 14 0.53 -16.37 -0.81
N SER A 15 -0.10 -17.27 -0.05
CA SER A 15 0.42 -17.64 1.28
C SER A 15 1.83 -18.23 1.11
N GLY A 16 2.77 -17.79 1.95
CA GLY A 16 4.17 -18.22 1.88
C GLY A 16 5.06 -17.52 0.85
N SER A 17 4.54 -16.64 -0.01
CA SER A 17 5.35 -15.96 -1.05
C SER A 17 6.28 -14.86 -0.55
N GLY A 18 6.42 -14.69 0.77
CA GLY A 18 7.36 -13.73 1.37
C GLY A 18 6.83 -12.31 1.54
N LYS A 19 5.50 -12.07 1.49
CA LYS A 19 4.90 -10.73 1.73
C LYS A 19 5.38 -10.06 3.02
N SER A 20 5.40 -10.80 4.13
CA SER A 20 5.86 -10.28 5.42
C SER A 20 7.35 -9.92 5.39
N THR A 21 8.17 -10.71 4.70
CA THR A 21 9.59 -10.40 4.47
C THR A 21 9.74 -9.12 3.63
N ALA A 22 8.96 -8.97 2.56
CA ALA A 22 8.98 -7.76 1.75
C ALA A 22 8.55 -6.52 2.54
N LEU A 23 7.52 -6.63 3.40
CA LEU A 23 7.13 -5.55 4.31
C LEU A 23 8.25 -5.19 5.29
N HIS A 24 8.91 -6.15 5.94
CA HIS A 24 10.03 -5.85 6.83
C HIS A 24 11.18 -5.14 6.10
N VAL A 25 11.50 -5.58 4.88
CA VAL A 25 12.54 -4.89 4.07
C VAL A 25 12.11 -3.45 3.74
N LEU A 26 10.84 -3.20 3.44
CA LEU A 26 10.35 -1.83 3.24
C LEU A 26 10.37 -1.02 4.54
N GLU A 27 10.06 -1.63 5.68
CA GLU A 27 10.18 -0.99 6.99
C GLU A 27 11.62 -0.53 7.27
N ASP A 28 12.60 -1.41 7.03
CA ASP A 28 14.03 -1.07 7.13
C ASP A 28 14.44 0.07 6.17
N LEU A 29 13.75 0.22 5.04
CA LEU A 29 13.93 1.32 4.07
C LEU A 29 13.15 2.59 4.42
N GLY A 30 12.51 2.62 5.60
CA GLY A 30 11.81 3.76 6.16
C GLY A 30 10.37 3.92 5.66
N TYR A 31 9.72 2.85 5.19
CA TYR A 31 8.30 2.86 4.88
C TYR A 31 7.47 2.66 6.15
N TYR A 32 6.36 3.40 6.25
CA TYR A 32 5.31 3.10 7.21
C TYR A 32 4.52 1.88 6.72
N CYS A 33 4.73 0.74 7.38
CA CYS A 33 4.23 -0.55 6.94
C CYS A 33 2.94 -0.95 7.67
N ILE A 34 1.92 -1.39 6.93
CA ILE A 34 0.69 -1.97 7.50
C ILE A 34 0.47 -3.34 6.88
N ASP A 35 0.41 -4.37 7.74
CA ASP A 35 0.12 -5.72 7.30
C ASP A 35 -1.39 -5.99 7.30
N ASN A 36 -1.86 -6.75 6.31
CA ASN A 36 -3.23 -7.23 6.16
C ASN A 36 -4.29 -6.11 6.20
N LEU A 37 -4.04 -5.01 5.49
CA LEU A 37 -4.99 -3.92 5.38
C LEU A 37 -6.11 -4.28 4.39
N PRO A 38 -7.39 -4.08 4.74
CA PRO A 38 -8.45 -4.16 3.77
C PRO A 38 -8.23 -3.20 2.59
N ALA A 39 -8.38 -3.68 1.35
CA ALA A 39 -8.08 -2.89 0.15
C ALA A 39 -8.92 -1.59 0.06
N SER A 40 -10.17 -1.64 0.51
CA SER A 40 -11.08 -0.49 0.59
C SER A 40 -10.65 0.61 1.57
N LEU A 41 -9.72 0.32 2.48
CA LEU A 41 -9.20 1.31 3.44
C LEU A 41 -7.96 2.05 2.94
N ILE A 42 -7.34 1.62 1.83
CA ILE A 42 -6.14 2.24 1.27
C ILE A 42 -6.37 3.73 0.92
N PRO A 43 -7.47 4.14 0.26
CA PRO A 43 -7.70 5.56 -0.04
C PRO A 43 -7.78 6.42 1.22
N ASN A 44 -8.48 5.95 2.25
CA ASN A 44 -8.60 6.64 3.53
C ASN A 44 -7.24 6.79 4.24
N LEU A 45 -6.37 5.78 4.15
CA LEU A 45 -5.02 5.84 4.69
C LEU A 45 -4.19 6.92 3.98
N VAL A 46 -4.27 6.98 2.65
CA VAL A 46 -3.56 7.97 1.83
C VAL A 46 -4.03 9.38 2.18
N ASP A 47 -5.34 9.61 2.23
CA ASP A 47 -5.91 10.92 2.55
C ASP A 47 -5.49 11.39 3.95
N ARG A 48 -5.51 10.49 4.93
CA ARG A 48 -5.02 10.79 6.28
C ARG A 48 -3.54 11.09 6.30
N SER A 49 -2.73 10.34 5.54
CA SER A 49 -1.29 10.60 5.45
C SER A 49 -1.00 11.99 4.88
N LYS A 50 -1.73 12.41 3.85
CA LYS A 50 -1.64 13.76 3.28
C LYS A 50 -1.96 14.84 4.32
N GLN A 51 -3.08 14.68 5.03
CA GLN A 51 -3.56 15.68 5.99
C GLN A 51 -2.63 15.82 7.21
N GLN A 52 -2.12 14.69 7.72
CA GLN A 52 -1.34 14.65 8.96
C GLN A 52 0.17 14.66 8.74
N LYS A 53 0.64 14.69 7.48
CA LYS A 53 2.06 14.56 7.10
C LYS A 53 2.71 13.33 7.75
N LEU A 54 1.97 12.22 7.85
CA LEU A 54 2.37 11.02 8.61
C LEU A 54 3.63 10.37 8.04
N SER A 55 3.64 10.09 6.74
CA SER A 55 4.83 9.57 6.06
C SER A 55 4.76 9.82 4.56
N ALA A 56 5.90 10.17 3.97
CA ALA A 56 6.08 10.23 2.52
C ALA A 56 6.28 8.85 1.89
N LYS A 57 6.39 7.77 2.68
CA LYS A 57 6.59 6.40 2.21
C LYS A 57 5.68 5.45 2.98
N ILE A 58 4.74 4.82 2.29
CA ILE A 58 3.76 3.89 2.86
C ILE A 58 3.87 2.56 2.14
N ALA A 59 3.87 1.47 2.89
CA ALA A 59 3.75 0.13 2.35
C ALA A 59 2.58 -0.60 3.01
N VAL A 60 1.74 -1.24 2.22
CA VAL A 60 0.61 -2.02 2.73
C VAL A 60 0.63 -3.40 2.10
N SER A 61 0.31 -4.44 2.86
CA SER A 61 -0.01 -5.73 2.27
C SER A 61 -1.52 -5.93 2.18
N ILE A 62 -1.94 -6.53 1.08
CA ILE A 62 -3.29 -7.07 0.88
C ILE A 62 -3.16 -8.57 0.61
N ASP A 63 -4.09 -9.38 1.12
CA ASP A 63 -4.12 -10.81 0.82
C ASP A 63 -5.56 -11.33 0.58
N ALA A 64 -5.67 -12.65 0.36
CA ALA A 64 -6.92 -13.33 0.03
C ALA A 64 -8.02 -13.23 1.11
N ARG A 65 -7.73 -12.68 2.29
CA ARG A 65 -8.73 -12.37 3.32
C ARG A 65 -9.55 -11.12 3.01
N ASN A 66 -9.15 -10.33 2.01
CA ASN A 66 -10.00 -9.26 1.48
C ASN A 66 -11.29 -9.83 0.87
N SER A 67 -12.40 -9.10 1.03
CA SER A 67 -13.64 -9.50 0.39
C SER A 67 -13.53 -9.40 -1.13
N ALA A 68 -14.31 -10.20 -1.86
CA ALA A 68 -14.32 -10.16 -3.31
C ALA A 68 -14.68 -8.76 -3.84
N ALA A 69 -15.61 -8.08 -3.17
CA ALA A 69 -15.99 -6.70 -3.50
C ALA A 69 -14.81 -5.72 -3.32
N ASP A 70 -14.06 -5.81 -2.21
CA ASP A 70 -12.90 -4.95 -1.98
C ASP A 70 -11.81 -5.13 -3.06
N LEU A 71 -11.64 -6.36 -3.56
CA LEU A 71 -10.67 -6.66 -4.60
C LEU A 71 -11.14 -6.26 -6.00
N GLU A 72 -12.44 -6.31 -6.26
CA GLU A 72 -13.05 -5.86 -7.52
C GLU A 72 -12.88 -4.35 -7.69
N ASP A 73 -13.08 -3.58 -6.61
CA ASP A 73 -12.94 -2.12 -6.61
C ASP A 73 -11.48 -1.64 -6.52
N PHE A 74 -10.55 -2.51 -6.13
CA PHE A 74 -9.16 -2.15 -5.88
C PHE A 74 -8.47 -1.41 -7.05
N PRO A 75 -8.54 -1.87 -8.32
CA PRO A 75 -7.90 -1.17 -9.43
C PRO A 75 -8.41 0.27 -9.59
N LEU A 76 -9.71 0.48 -9.43
CA LEU A 76 -10.31 1.82 -9.51
C LEU A 76 -9.85 2.68 -8.31
N ALA A 77 -9.93 2.14 -7.10
CA ALA A 77 -9.53 2.85 -5.88
C ALA A 77 -8.06 3.30 -5.93
N ILE A 78 -7.17 2.46 -6.47
CA ILE A 78 -5.75 2.76 -6.55
C ILE A 78 -5.41 3.78 -7.65
N THR A 79 -6.05 3.67 -8.82
CA THR A 79 -5.81 4.62 -9.93
C THR A 79 -6.31 6.04 -9.64
N GLN A 80 -7.26 6.18 -8.71
CA GLN A 80 -7.76 7.48 -8.27
C GLN A 80 -6.80 8.20 -7.30
N ILE A 81 -5.82 7.51 -6.73
CA ILE A 81 -4.84 8.12 -5.84
C ILE A 81 -3.91 9.03 -6.65
N GLN A 82 -4.10 10.33 -6.47
CA GLN A 82 -3.20 11.37 -6.97
C GLN A 82 -2.12 11.66 -5.91
N ASP A 83 -1.01 12.27 -6.32
CA ASP A 83 0.11 12.75 -5.45
C ASP A 83 1.01 11.67 -4.82
N PHE A 84 0.74 10.39 -5.07
CA PHE A 84 1.63 9.29 -4.71
C PHE A 84 2.18 8.61 -5.98
N ASP A 85 3.47 8.25 -5.95
CA ASP A 85 4.04 7.22 -6.83
C ASP A 85 3.55 5.86 -6.29
N VAL A 86 2.53 5.33 -6.94
CA VAL A 86 1.87 4.09 -6.54
C VAL A 86 2.50 2.92 -7.28
N ARG A 87 2.91 1.89 -6.53
CA ARG A 87 3.43 0.64 -7.07
C ARG A 87 2.68 -0.54 -6.47
N VAL A 88 2.24 -1.44 -7.33
CA VAL A 88 1.64 -2.72 -6.92
C VAL A 88 2.63 -3.83 -7.24
N ILE A 89 2.97 -4.63 -6.23
CA ILE A 89 3.91 -5.75 -6.31
C ILE A 89 3.14 -7.02 -6.00
N PHE A 90 3.26 -8.02 -6.88
CA PHE A 90 2.74 -9.36 -6.64
C PHE A 90 3.90 -10.33 -6.43
N LEU A 91 3.84 -11.12 -5.36
CA LEU A 91 4.84 -12.13 -5.00
C LEU A 91 4.23 -13.54 -5.12
N ASP A 92 4.89 -14.43 -5.86
CA ASP A 92 4.55 -15.85 -6.04
C ASP A 92 5.79 -16.72 -5.80
#